data_AF-A0A7C2STR4-F1
#
_entry.id   AF-A0A7C2STR4-F1
#
_cell.length_a   1.000
_cell.length_b   1.000
_cell.length_c   1.000
_cell.angle_alpha   90.00
_cell.angle_beta   90.00
_cell.angle_gamma   90.00
#
_symmetry.space_group_name_H-M   'P 1'
#
loop_
_entity.id
_entity.type
_entity.pdbx_description
1 polymer ?
#
loop_
_entity_poly.entity_id
_entity_poly.type
_entity_poly.pdbx_seq_one_letter_code
_entity_poly.pdbx_strand_id
1 'polypeptide(L)'
;MGKVAERKTAEIRVLLEPSLKKKSKKILDEIGISESEAVRIFFRNLVNRKEFPLELKVPNEETIKAMEEVDKGNYSKGYTNIDEMFEDLRK
;
A
#
# COMPACT_ATOMS: atom_id res chain seq x y z
N MET A 1 32.15 -27.15 0.21
CA MET A 1 30.68 -27.04 0.19
C MET A 1 30.27 -26.34 -1.10
N GLY A 2 29.58 -27.04 -1.99
CA GLY A 2 29.23 -26.54 -3.32
C GLY A 2 28.24 -25.37 -3.25
N LYS A 3 28.48 -24.34 -4.07
CA LYS A 3 27.50 -23.28 -4.34
C LYS A 3 26.21 -23.95 -4.83
N VAL A 4 25.15 -23.87 -4.03
CA VAL A 4 23.81 -24.19 -4.51
C VAL A 4 23.48 -23.15 -5.56
N ALA A 5 23.28 -23.58 -6.80
CA ALA A 5 22.93 -22.70 -7.90
C ALA A 5 21.60 -22.00 -7.55
N GLU A 6 21.66 -20.68 -7.38
CA GLU A 6 20.49 -19.86 -7.09
C GLU A 6 19.52 -19.94 -8.28
N ARG A 7 18.28 -20.36 -8.02
CA ARG A 7 17.27 -20.40 -9.06
C ARG A 7 16.93 -18.96 -9.45
N LYS A 8 17.08 -18.63 -10.73
CA LYS A 8 16.78 -17.31 -11.30
C LYS A 8 15.29 -16.94 -11.25
N THR A 9 14.42 -17.87 -10.88
CA THR A 9 12.95 -17.71 -10.88
C THR A 9 12.34 -18.34 -9.64
N ALA A 10 11.33 -17.66 -9.08
CA ALA A 10 10.49 -18.16 -7.99
C ALA A 10 9.02 -18.22 -8.44
N GLU A 11 8.24 -19.16 -7.90
CA GLU A 11 6.82 -19.32 -8.19
C GLU A 11 5.95 -18.83 -7.04
N ILE A 12 4.74 -18.34 -7.37
CA ILE A 12 3.70 -17.99 -6.40
C ILE A 12 2.41 -18.65 -6.86
N ARG A 13 1.69 -19.28 -5.93
CA ARG A 13 0.35 -19.83 -6.16
C ARG A 13 -0.66 -19.05 -5.34
N VAL A 14 -1.69 -18.53 -6.01
CA VAL A 14 -2.75 -17.74 -5.38
C VAL A 14 -4.09 -18.38 -5.71
N LEU A 15 -4.91 -18.58 -4.67
CA LEU A 15 -6.30 -18.99 -4.85
C LEU A 15 -7.16 -17.76 -5.08
N LEU A 16 -7.96 -17.79 -6.15
CA LEU A 16 -8.85 -16.72 -6.54
C LEU A 16 -10.23 -17.29 -6.81
N GLU A 17 -11.26 -16.53 -6.51
CA GLU A 17 -12.59 -16.88 -6.97
C GLU A 17 -12.64 -16.95 -8.50
N PRO A 18 -13.31 -17.96 -9.09
CA PRO A 18 -13.38 -18.10 -10.55
C PRO A 18 -13.97 -16.88 -11.24
N SER A 19 -14.95 -16.24 -10.60
CA SER A 19 -15.62 -15.03 -11.09
C SER A 19 -14.65 -13.85 -11.16
N LEU A 20 -13.84 -13.66 -10.11
CA LEU A 20 -12.83 -12.62 -10.01
C LEU A 20 -11.77 -12.80 -11.09
N LYS A 21 -11.22 -14.01 -11.23
CA LYS A 21 -10.22 -14.35 -12.26
C LYS A 21 -10.72 -14.04 -13.68
N LYS A 22 -11.97 -14.41 -13.98
CA LYS A 22 -12.55 -14.17 -15.31
C LYS A 22 -12.70 -12.67 -15.60
N LYS A 23 -13.17 -11.89 -14.61
CA LYS A 23 -13.35 -10.44 -14.75
C LYS A 23 -12.02 -9.72 -14.88
N SER A 24 -11.06 -10.02 -14.02
CA SER A 24 -9.73 -9.40 -14.05
C SER A 24 -9.03 -9.70 -15.36
N LYS A 25 -9.07 -10.94 -15.85
CA LYS A 25 -8.46 -11.31 -17.14
C LYS A 25 -9.01 -10.47 -18.29
N LYS A 26 -10.34 -10.30 -18.38
CA LYS A 26 -10.95 -9.47 -19.44
C LYS A 26 -10.41 -8.03 -19.42
N ILE A 27 -10.31 -7.42 -18.24
CA ILE A 27 -9.79 -6.05 -18.09
C ILE A 27 -8.31 -5.99 -18.47
N LEU A 28 -7.51 -6.94 -18.02
CA LEU A 28 -6.08 -6.99 -18.35
C LEU A 28 -5.83 -7.22 -19.85
N ASP A 29 -6.65 -8.05 -20.50
CA ASP A 29 -6.63 -8.26 -21.95
C ASP A 29 -6.98 -6.97 -22.71
N GLU A 30 -7.95 -6.18 -22.24
CA GLU A 30 -8.29 -4.85 -22.80
C GLU A 30 -7.13 -3.84 -22.65
N ILE A 31 -6.35 -3.93 -21.57
CA ILE A 31 -5.15 -3.11 -21.34
C ILE A 31 -3.95 -3.64 -22.14
N GLY A 32 -3.99 -4.89 -22.60
CA GLY A 32 -2.93 -5.53 -23.39
C GLY A 32 -1.79 -6.13 -22.55
N ILE A 33 -2.05 -6.51 -21.29
CA ILE A 33 -1.06 -7.14 -20.41
C ILE A 33 -1.54 -8.48 -19.88
N SER A 34 -0.62 -9.42 -19.67
CA SER A 34 -0.95 -10.71 -19.08
C SER A 34 -1.16 -10.63 -17.55
N GLU A 35 -1.90 -11.60 -16.98
CA GLU A 35 -2.02 -11.76 -15.52
C GLU A 35 -0.65 -11.83 -14.83
N SER A 36 0.31 -12.53 -15.46
CA SER A 36 1.67 -12.65 -14.95
C SER A 36 2.45 -11.33 -15.00
N GLU A 37 2.24 -10.49 -16.02
CA GLU A 37 2.83 -9.15 -16.06
C GLU A 37 2.24 -8.25 -14.99
N ALA A 38 0.93 -8.27 -14.79
CA ALA A 38 0.29 -7.49 -13.74
C ALA A 38 0.89 -7.82 -12.36
N VAL A 39 1.05 -9.11 -12.04
CA VAL A 39 1.69 -9.56 -10.79
C VAL A 39 3.15 -9.13 -10.72
N ARG A 40 3.92 -9.23 -11.82
CA ARG A 40 5.32 -8.76 -11.86
C ARG A 40 5.44 -7.26 -11.62
N ILE A 41 4.56 -6.46 -12.22
CA ILE A 41 4.52 -5.01 -12.05
C ILE A 41 4.19 -4.66 -10.59
N PHE A 42 3.22 -5.36 -9.99
CA PHE A 42 2.87 -5.21 -8.58
C PHE A 42 4.08 -5.41 -7.66
N PHE A 43 4.80 -6.54 -7.78
CA PHE A 43 5.97 -6.81 -6.94
C PHE A 43 7.13 -5.84 -7.20
N ARG A 44 7.34 -5.40 -8.45
CA ARG A 44 8.33 -4.37 -8.76
C ARG A 44 8.01 -3.05 -8.07
N ASN A 45 6.73 -2.65 -8.07
CA ASN A 45 6.30 -1.44 -7.36
C ASN A 45 6.53 -1.56 -5.85
N LEU A 46 6.21 -2.71 -5.25
CA LEU A 46 6.45 -2.97 -3.83
C LEU A 46 7.93 -2.77 -3.47
N VAL A 47 8.84 -3.31 -4.28
CA VAL A 47 10.29 -3.17 -4.05
C VAL A 47 10.77 -1.73 -4.29
N ASN A 48 10.32 -1.10 -5.38
CA ASN A 48 10.82 0.21 -5.78
C ASN A 48 10.35 1.33 -4.84
N ARG A 49 9.09 1.27 -4.41
CA ARG A 49 8.46 2.31 -3.61
C ARG A 49 8.49 2.02 -2.12
N LYS A 50 8.78 0.77 -1.72
CA LYS A 50 8.70 0.29 -0.32
C LYS A 50 7.34 0.56 0.32
N GLU A 51 6.30 0.61 -0.50
CA GLU A 51 4.92 0.84 -0.11
C GLU A 51 4.02 -0.17 -0.84
N PHE A 52 2.90 -0.52 -0.24
CA PHE A 52 1.91 -1.35 -0.92
C PHE A 52 1.24 -0.52 -2.03
N PRO A 53 1.30 -0.93 -3.31
CA PRO A 53 0.91 -0.09 -4.44
C PRO A 53 -0.61 -0.01 -4.67
N LEU A 54 -1.39 -0.32 -3.65
CA LEU A 54 -2.83 -0.05 -3.58
C LEU A 54 -3.02 0.85 -2.36
N GLU A 55 -3.87 1.85 -2.47
CA GLU A 55 -4.29 2.62 -1.31
C GLU A 55 -4.98 1.68 -0.32
N LEU A 56 -4.24 1.21 0.69
CA LEU A 56 -4.80 0.46 1.82
C LEU A 56 -5.52 1.46 2.73
N LYS A 57 -6.56 2.11 2.20
CA LYS A 57 -7.37 3.07 2.95
C LYS A 57 -8.46 2.32 3.70
N VAL A 58 -8.08 1.82 4.87
CA VAL A 58 -8.99 1.74 6.01
C VAL A 58 -8.27 2.47 7.15
N PRO A 59 -8.59 3.75 7.40
CA PRO A 59 -8.07 4.45 8.57
C PRO A 59 -8.40 3.62 9.82
N ASN A 60 -7.45 3.47 10.73
CA ASN A 60 -7.71 2.78 11.99
C ASN A 60 -8.68 3.62 12.86
N GLU A 61 -9.33 3.01 13.84
CA GLU A 61 -10.34 3.70 14.67
C GLU A 61 -9.79 4.97 15.35
N GLU A 62 -8.51 4.97 15.73
CA GLU A 62 -7.83 6.13 16.33
C GLU A 62 -7.69 7.28 15.33
N THR A 63 -7.34 6.97 14.08
CA THR A 63 -7.21 7.94 12.98
C THR A 63 -8.58 8.49 12.60
N ILE A 64 -9.63 7.65 12.56
CA ILE A 64 -11.01 8.10 12.32
C ILE A 64 -11.45 9.08 13.41
N LYS A 65 -11.23 8.73 14.68
CA LYS A 65 -11.57 9.60 15.82
C LYS A 65 -10.82 10.93 15.75
N ALA A 66 -9.52 10.91 15.47
CA ALA A 66 -8.71 12.12 15.33
C ALA A 66 -9.21 13.02 14.19
N MET A 67 -9.61 12.44 13.04
CA MET A 67 -10.20 13.20 11.93
C MET A 67 -11.56 13.79 12.31
N GLU A 68 -12.43 13.02 12.97
CA GLU A 68 -13.74 13.50 13.44
C GLU A 68 -13.63 14.62 14.49
N GLU A 69 -12.65 14.57 15.39
CA GLU A 69 -12.42 15.62 16.38
C GLU A 69 -12.03 16.93 15.71
N VAL A 70 -11.14 16.87 14.72
CA VAL A 70 -10.74 18.03 13.92
C VAL A 70 -11.92 18.60 13.12
N ASP A 71 -12.74 17.75 12.47
CA ASP A 71 -13.92 18.19 11.72
C ASP A 71 -14.97 18.86 12.61
N LYS A 72 -15.06 18.46 13.89
CA LYS A 72 -15.92 19.08 14.91
C LYS A 72 -15.32 20.36 15.51
N GLY A 73 -14.14 20.78 15.06
CA GLY A 73 -13.43 21.97 15.55
C GLY A 73 -12.70 21.77 16.88
N ASN A 74 -12.55 20.52 17.34
CA ASN A 74 -11.79 20.18 18.54
C ASN A 74 -10.30 20.01 18.18
N TYR A 75 -9.63 21.13 17.93
CA TYR A 75 -8.18 21.15 17.75
C TYR A 75 -7.48 20.94 19.10
N SER A 76 -6.48 20.05 19.14
CA SER A 76 -5.71 19.80 20.36
C SER A 76 -4.91 21.01 20.81
N LYS A 77 -4.23 21.70 19.87
CA LYS A 77 -3.47 22.93 20.09
C LYS A 77 -3.09 23.58 18.75
N GLY A 78 -3.17 24.92 18.67
CA GLY A 78 -2.60 25.70 17.57
C GLY A 78 -1.27 26.34 17.99
N TYR A 79 -0.37 26.54 17.03
CA TYR A 79 0.93 27.18 17.25
C TYR A 79 1.06 28.43 16.39
N THR A 80 1.77 29.43 16.91
CA THR A 80 1.95 30.72 16.20
C THR A 80 3.28 30.81 15.47
N ASN A 81 4.24 29.95 15.81
CA ASN A 81 5.54 29.86 15.17
C ASN A 81 6.04 28.39 15.17
N ILE A 82 6.99 28.11 14.28
CA ILE A 82 7.52 26.76 14.05
C ILE A 82 8.30 26.25 15.27
N ASP A 83 9.04 27.12 15.94
CA ASP A 83 9.88 26.75 17.09
C ASP A 83 9.03 26.22 18.26
N GLU A 84 7.92 26.90 18.57
CA GLU A 84 6.93 26.51 19.59
C GLU A 84 6.33 25.12 19.32
N MET A 85 6.03 24.82 18.04
CA MET A 85 5.52 23.50 17.64
C MET A 85 6.55 22.40 17.86
N PHE A 86 7.82 22.65 17.49
CA PHE A 86 8.88 21.65 17.63
C PHE A 86 9.30 21.41 19.08
N GLU A 87 9.22 22.41 19.95
CA GLU A 87 9.45 22.23 21.39
C GLU A 87 8.42 21.31 22.02
N ASP A 88 7.15 21.38 21.62
CA ASP A 88 6.10 20.53 22.17
C ASP A 88 6.16 19.08 21.66
N LEU A 89 6.53 18.89 20.38
CA LEU A 89 6.68 17.56 19.76
C LEU A 89 7.87 16.75 20.30
N ARG A 90 8.86 17.41 20.90
CA ARG A 90 10.09 16.77 21.42
C ARG A 90 10.01 16.39 22.91
N LYS A 91 8.90 16.69 23.57
CA LYS A 91 8.62 16.24 24.94
C LYS A 91 8.19 14.78 24.96
#